data_AF-A0A9P0PHG8-F1
#
_entry.id   AF-A0A9P0PHG8-F1
#
_cell.length_a   1.000
_cell.length_b   1.000
_cell.length_c   1.000
_cell.angle_alpha   90.00
_cell.angle_beta   90.00
_cell.angle_gamma   90.00
#
_symmetry.space_group_name_H-M   'P 1'
#
loop_
_entity.id
_entity.type
_entity.pdbx_description
1 polymer ?
#
loop_
_entity_poly.entity_id
_entity_poly.type
_entity_poly.pdbx_seq_one_letter_code
_entity_poly.pdbx_strand_id
1 'polypeptide(L)'
;MSKKELLSKIGLRLDGRRAHELRRIRCKLGVFTEPDGSAYMEQGLTKVLAAVYGPHQGSKSKAHHDNCLINCQFSMAVFSTTDRKKRPRGDRKSTELSMHLQQALESVIKTELYPWSQIDVYVEVLHADGGKTVE
;
A
#
# COMPACT_ATOMS: atom_id res chain seq x y z
N MET A 1 -28.18 -11.31 -11.43
CA MET A 1 -28.34 -9.87 -11.76
C MET A 1 -28.58 -9.10 -10.46
N SER A 2 -27.58 -8.35 -9.97
CA SER A 2 -27.70 -7.55 -8.75
C SER A 2 -28.72 -6.42 -8.97
N LYS A 3 -29.79 -6.41 -8.18
CA LYS A 3 -30.93 -5.48 -8.27
C LYS A 3 -30.64 -4.07 -7.72
N LYS A 4 -29.37 -3.68 -7.62
CA LYS A 4 -28.94 -2.38 -7.07
C LYS A 4 -28.58 -1.43 -8.21
N GLU A 5 -29.35 -0.34 -8.35
CA GLU A 5 -28.96 0.78 -9.21
C GLU A 5 -27.67 1.42 -8.67
N LEU A 6 -26.56 1.26 -9.39
CA LEU A 6 -25.26 1.83 -9.00
C LEU A 6 -25.21 3.35 -9.19
N LEU A 7 -25.97 3.84 -10.16
CA LEU A 7 -26.10 5.26 -10.50
C LEU A 7 -27.59 5.59 -10.59
N SER A 8 -28.01 6.58 -9.82
CA SER A 8 -29.37 7.14 -9.92
C SER A 8 -29.54 7.90 -11.24
N LYS A 9 -30.79 8.10 -11.66
CA LYS A 9 -31.13 8.92 -12.84
C LYS A 9 -30.65 10.37 -12.75
N ILE A 10 -30.33 10.85 -11.54
CA ILE A 10 -29.83 12.20 -11.24
C ILE A 10 -28.28 12.22 -11.25
N GLY A 11 -27.63 11.09 -11.55
CA GLY A 11 -26.17 10.98 -11.65
C GLY A 11 -25.45 10.83 -10.30
N LEU A 12 -26.18 10.56 -9.22
CA LEU A 12 -25.62 10.27 -7.90
C LEU A 12 -25.36 8.77 -7.75
N ARG A 13 -24.23 8.44 -7.13
CA ARG A 13 -23.82 7.08 -6.78
C ARG A 13 -24.47 6.64 -5.46
N LEU A 14 -24.28 5.37 -5.09
CA LEU A 14 -24.81 4.77 -3.85
C LEU A 14 -24.45 5.54 -2.56
N ASP A 15 -23.31 6.23 -2.55
CA ASP A 15 -22.81 6.99 -1.41
C ASP A 15 -23.07 8.50 -1.52
N GLY A 16 -23.94 8.91 -2.45
CA GLY A 16 -24.37 10.30 -2.65
C GLY A 16 -23.37 11.19 -3.39
N ARG A 17 -22.22 10.66 -3.81
CA ARG A 17 -21.22 11.39 -4.59
C ARG A 17 -21.52 11.39 -6.08
N ARG A 18 -21.03 12.41 -6.79
CA ARG A 18 -20.99 12.44 -8.27
C ARG A 18 -19.81 11.63 -8.81
N ALA A 19 -19.83 11.36 -10.12
CA ALA A 19 -18.77 10.57 -10.78
C ALA A 19 -17.36 11.21 -10.66
N HIS A 20 -17.26 12.54 -10.60
CA HIS A 20 -16.00 13.28 -10.51
C HIS A 20 -15.55 13.58 -9.07
N GLU A 21 -16.32 13.16 -8.06
CA GLU A 21 -16.04 13.47 -6.66
C GLU A 21 -15.28 12.31 -5.99
N LEU A 22 -14.08 12.60 -5.50
CA LEU A 22 -13.27 11.66 -4.75
C LEU A 22 -13.82 11.40 -3.34
N ARG A 23 -13.38 10.29 -2.72
CA ARG A 23 -13.66 10.04 -1.30
C ARG A 23 -12.88 11.01 -0.46
N ARG A 24 -13.36 11.26 0.77
CA ARG A 24 -12.59 12.00 1.77
C ARG A 24 -11.23 11.32 1.99
N ILE A 25 -10.14 12.07 1.78
CA ILE A 25 -8.78 11.63 2.05
C ILE A 25 -8.32 12.23 3.38
N ARG A 26 -7.69 11.42 4.23
CA ARG A 26 -6.97 11.87 5.42
C ARG A 26 -5.60 11.21 5.43
N CYS A 27 -4.58 11.97 5.79
CA CYS A 27 -3.22 11.47 5.90
C CYS A 27 -2.61 11.97 7.22
N LYS A 28 -1.87 11.10 7.89
CA LYS A 28 -1.07 11.43 9.07
C LYS A 28 0.33 10.86 8.86
N LEU A 29 1.34 11.70 9.03
CA LEU A 29 2.75 11.32 8.98
C LEU A 29 3.28 11.12 10.41
N GLY A 30 4.30 10.28 10.59
CA GLY A 30 4.92 10.04 11.90
C GLY A 30 3.99 9.34 12.89
N VAL A 31 3.35 8.27 12.43
CA VAL A 31 2.37 7.50 13.23
C VAL A 31 3.07 6.59 14.24
N PHE A 32 4.21 6.04 13.84
CA PHE A 32 5.09 5.26 14.70
C PHE A 32 6.40 6.00 14.95
N THR A 33 6.99 5.72 16.11
CA THR A 33 8.28 6.26 16.54
C THR A 33 9.45 5.33 16.30
N GLU A 34 9.19 4.03 16.11
CA GLU A 34 10.23 3.00 15.87
C GLU A 34 10.81 3.01 14.44
N PRO A 35 10.01 3.05 13.36
CA PRO A 35 10.55 3.17 12.00
C PRO A 35 11.04 4.60 11.72
N ASP A 36 12.04 4.72 10.85
CA ASP A 36 12.57 6.00 10.38
C ASP A 36 11.50 6.85 9.68
N GLY A 37 10.58 6.19 8.96
CA GLY A 37 9.44 6.81 8.33
C GLY A 37 8.16 6.05 8.58
N SER A 38 7.06 6.75 8.85
CA SER A 38 5.73 6.14 8.91
C SER A 38 4.64 7.06 8.41
N ALA A 39 3.62 6.46 7.81
CA ALA A 39 2.44 7.17 7.31
C ALA A 39 1.18 6.34 7.50
N TYR A 40 0.08 7.01 7.81
CA TYR A 40 -1.26 6.47 7.86
C TYR A 40 -2.12 7.24 6.88
N MET A 41 -2.77 6.52 5.98
CA MET A 41 -3.61 7.11 4.95
C MET A 41 -5.00 6.47 4.96
N GLU A 42 -6.00 7.32 4.88
CA GLU A 42 -7.40 6.94 4.78
C GLU A 42 -8.01 7.55 3.54
N GLN A 43 -8.71 6.73 2.75
CA GLN A 43 -9.50 7.19 1.62
C GLN A 43 -10.91 6.59 1.72
N GLY A 44 -11.84 7.40 2.22
CA GLY A 44 -13.15 6.94 2.66
C GLY A 44 -13.02 5.99 3.85
N LEU A 45 -13.43 4.73 3.66
CA LEU A 45 -13.27 3.68 4.66
C LEU A 45 -11.96 2.89 4.48
N THR A 46 -11.28 3.01 3.34
CA THR A 46 -10.01 2.32 3.10
C THR A 46 -8.94 2.91 4.03
N LYS A 47 -8.28 2.06 4.81
CA LYS A 47 -7.25 2.43 5.78
C LYS A 47 -5.98 1.66 5.50
N VAL A 48 -4.91 2.40 5.26
CA VAL A 48 -3.59 1.86 4.93
C VAL A 48 -2.56 2.48 5.84
N LEU A 49 -1.61 1.65 6.24
CA LEU A 49 -0.52 2.02 7.09
C LEU A 49 0.78 1.61 6.41
N ALA A 50 1.74 2.53 6.39
CA ALA A 50 3.05 2.32 5.79
C ALA A 50 4.14 2.63 6.82
N ALA A 51 5.17 1.79 6.85
CA ALA A 51 6.37 1.98 7.64
C ALA A 51 7.59 1.74 6.75
N VAL A 52 8.62 2.57 6.93
CA VAL A 52 9.87 2.53 6.18
C VAL A 52 11.01 2.45 7.17
N TYR A 53 11.89 1.49 6.96
CA TYR A 53 13.11 1.30 7.73
C TYR A 53 14.31 1.49 6.80
N GLY A 54 15.27 2.28 7.24
CA GLY A 54 16.51 2.52 6.53
C GLY A 54 16.68 3.95 6.02
N PRO A 55 17.78 4.20 5.28
CA PRO A 55 18.72 3.22 4.75
C PRO A 55 19.56 2.56 5.85
N HIS A 56 19.54 1.21 5.92
CA HIS A 56 20.37 0.44 6.85
C HIS A 56 21.27 -0.55 6.09
N GLN A 57 22.23 -1.15 6.79
CA GLN A 57 23.14 -2.12 6.18
C GLN A 57 22.35 -3.31 5.62
N GLY A 58 22.46 -3.54 4.32
CA GLY A 58 21.83 -4.67 3.64
C GLY A 58 22.56 -5.99 3.92
N SER A 59 21.89 -7.12 3.67
CA SER A 59 22.52 -8.44 3.76
C SER A 59 23.65 -8.56 2.74
N LYS A 60 24.85 -8.95 3.18
CA LYS A 60 26.06 -9.07 2.34
C LYS A 60 25.86 -9.94 1.10
N SER A 61 24.95 -10.91 1.15
CA SER A 61 24.68 -11.82 0.03
C SER A 61 23.83 -11.20 -1.09
N LYS A 62 23.14 -10.09 -0.84
CA LYS A 62 22.22 -9.44 -1.80
C LYS A 62 22.58 -7.97 -2.04
N ALA A 63 23.74 -7.53 -1.55
CA ALA A 63 24.18 -6.14 -1.66
C ALA A 63 24.59 -5.85 -3.11
N HIS A 64 23.87 -4.93 -3.75
CA HIS A 64 24.35 -4.29 -4.96
C HIS A 64 25.47 -3.30 -4.57
N HIS A 65 26.58 -3.35 -5.29
CA HIS A 65 27.74 -2.50 -4.99
C HIS A 65 27.48 -1.03 -5.34
N ASP A 66 26.62 -0.79 -6.33
CA ASP A 66 26.41 0.55 -6.90
C ASP A 66 25.08 1.19 -6.46
N ASN A 67 24.09 0.39 -6.06
CA ASN A 67 22.73 0.84 -5.79
C ASN A 67 22.19 0.34 -4.45
N CYS A 68 21.28 1.12 -3.85
CA CYS A 68 20.47 0.67 -2.72
C CYS A 68 19.48 -0.44 -3.14
N LEU A 69 19.35 -1.46 -2.31
CA LEU A 69 18.31 -2.48 -2.47
C LEU A 69 17.00 -1.97 -1.87
N ILE A 70 15.91 -2.00 -2.62
CA ILE A 70 14.58 -1.67 -2.13
C ILE A 70 13.80 -2.96 -1.96
N ASN A 71 13.34 -3.23 -0.74
CA ASN A 71 12.54 -4.40 -0.44
C ASN A 71 11.16 -3.95 0.05
N CYS A 72 10.14 -4.35 -0.71
CA CYS A 72 8.77 -3.96 -0.43
C CYS A 72 7.97 -5.18 0.02
N GLN A 73 7.23 -5.04 1.12
CA GLN A 73 6.29 -6.05 1.57
C GLN A 73 4.90 -5.45 1.69
N PHE A 74 4.01 -5.94 0.83
CA PHE A 74 2.58 -5.65 0.91
C PHE A 74 1.86 -6.77 1.65
N SER A 75 1.06 -6.40 2.66
CA SER A 75 0.20 -7.32 3.37
C SER A 75 -1.17 -6.69 3.64
N MET A 76 -2.14 -7.56 3.85
CA MET A 76 -3.53 -7.18 4.01
C MET A 76 -4.09 -7.97 5.18
N ALA A 77 -4.56 -7.25 6.19
CA ALA A 77 -5.05 -7.84 7.41
C ALA A 77 -6.21 -8.79 7.12
N VAL A 78 -6.30 -9.90 7.86
CA VAL A 78 -7.35 -10.91 7.66
C VAL A 78 -8.77 -10.37 7.87
N PHE A 79 -8.90 -9.29 8.63
CA PHE A 79 -10.15 -8.59 8.93
C PHE A 79 -10.40 -7.37 8.02
N SER A 80 -9.52 -7.12 7.04
CA SER A 80 -9.62 -5.92 6.20
C SER A 80 -10.78 -5.94 5.22
N THR A 81 -11.30 -7.12 4.88
CA THR A 81 -12.44 -7.33 3.99
C THR A 81 -13.61 -7.97 4.74
N THR A 82 -14.83 -7.79 4.22
CA THR A 82 -16.06 -8.41 4.77
C THR A 82 -15.92 -9.92 4.86
N ASP A 83 -15.36 -10.55 3.82
CA ASP A 83 -14.97 -11.96 3.85
C ASP A 83 -13.56 -12.10 4.43
N ARG A 84 -13.42 -12.92 5.47
CA ARG A 84 -12.12 -13.14 6.12
C ARG A 84 -11.19 -13.91 5.21
N LYS A 85 -9.99 -13.36 4.99
CA LYS A 85 -8.92 -14.10 4.31
C LYS A 85 -8.36 -15.22 5.19
N LYS A 86 -8.01 -16.34 4.56
CA LYS A 86 -7.34 -17.48 5.24
C LYS A 86 -5.89 -17.15 5.63
N ARG A 87 -5.17 -16.34 4.85
CA ARG A 87 -3.77 -15.96 5.11
C ARG A 87 -3.54 -14.48 4.77
N PRO A 88 -2.83 -13.72 5.61
CA PRO A 88 -2.52 -12.31 5.35
C PRO A 88 -1.28 -12.10 4.45
N ARG A 89 -0.43 -13.13 4.30
CA ARG A 89 0.84 -13.09 3.56
C ARG A 89 1.04 -14.35 2.72
N GLY A 90 1.80 -14.21 1.64
CA GLY A 90 2.15 -15.31 0.73
C GLY A 90 1.09 -15.60 -0.34
N ASP A 91 0.08 -14.75 -0.46
CA ASP A 91 -0.85 -14.80 -1.58
C ASP A 91 -0.13 -14.33 -2.85
N ARG A 92 -0.38 -14.98 -4.00
CA ARG A 92 0.17 -14.55 -5.30
C ARG A 92 -0.10 -13.07 -5.57
N LYS A 93 -1.30 -12.58 -5.24
CA LYS A 93 -1.70 -11.18 -5.37
C LYS A 93 -0.88 -10.22 -4.48
N SER A 94 -0.55 -10.62 -3.25
CA SER A 94 0.26 -9.76 -2.36
C SER A 94 1.71 -9.67 -2.84
N THR A 95 2.25 -10.76 -3.38
CA THR A 95 3.59 -10.78 -3.97
C THR A 95 3.65 -9.92 -5.22
N GLU A 96 2.65 -10.02 -6.09
CA GLU A 96 2.54 -9.18 -7.29
C GLU A 96 2.46 -7.69 -6.95
N LEU A 97 1.62 -7.30 -5.99
CA LEU A 97 1.56 -5.91 -5.52
C LEU A 97 2.86 -5.44 -4.88
N SER A 98 3.57 -6.32 -4.17
CA SER A 98 4.89 -6.00 -3.61
C SER A 98 5.91 -5.71 -4.71
N MET A 99 5.92 -6.50 -5.80
CA MET A 99 6.80 -6.27 -6.95
C MET A 99 6.47 -4.96 -7.67
N HIS A 100 5.18 -4.65 -7.87
CA HIS A 100 4.77 -3.37 -8.47
C HIS A 100 5.18 -2.17 -7.62
N LEU A 101 5.02 -2.26 -6.30
CA LEU A 101 5.46 -1.21 -5.37
C LEU A 101 6.98 -1.05 -5.40
N GLN A 102 7.72 -2.14 -5.42
CA GLN A 102 9.18 -2.12 -5.53
C GLN A 102 9.61 -1.41 -6.81
N GLN A 103 9.09 -1.82 -7.97
CA GLN A 103 9.43 -1.20 -9.26
C GLN A 103 9.09 0.29 -9.30
N ALA A 104 7.93 0.68 -8.73
CA ALA A 104 7.55 2.09 -8.65
C ALA A 104 8.52 2.88 -7.76
N LEU A 105 8.91 2.34 -6.61
CA LEU A 105 9.82 3.02 -5.68
C LEU A 105 11.26 3.07 -6.20
N GLU A 106 11.72 2.05 -6.91
CA GLU A 106 13.02 2.05 -7.60
C GLU A 106 13.14 3.19 -8.62
N SER A 107 12.04 3.58 -9.27
CA SER A 107 12.04 4.70 -10.21
C SER A 107 12.03 6.09 -9.56
N VAL A 108 11.61 6.18 -8.29
CA VAL A 108 11.42 7.45 -7.56
C VAL A 108 12.57 7.71 -6.59
N ILE A 109 13.08 6.68 -5.93
CA ILE A 109 14.14 6.77 -4.95
C ILE A 109 15.48 6.76 -5.69
N LYS A 110 16.33 7.76 -5.41
CA LYS A 110 17.70 7.82 -5.95
C LYS A 110 18.60 6.80 -5.26
N THR A 111 18.55 5.56 -5.71
CA THR A 111 19.28 4.41 -5.13
C THR A 111 20.80 4.54 -5.24
N GLU A 112 21.30 5.27 -6.24
CA GLU A 112 22.72 5.55 -6.48
C GLU A 112 23.38 6.34 -5.32
N LEU A 113 22.61 7.11 -4.56
CA LEU A 113 23.13 7.90 -3.44
C LEU A 113 23.39 7.06 -2.18
N TYR A 114 22.86 5.84 -2.13
CA TYR A 114 22.91 4.96 -0.96
C TYR A 114 23.43 3.56 -1.34
N PRO A 115 24.68 3.44 -1.82
CA PRO A 115 25.24 2.15 -2.19
C PRO A 115 25.39 1.27 -0.93
N TRP A 116 25.37 -0.06 -1.08
CA TRP A 116 25.48 -1.05 0.02
C TRP A 116 24.36 -1.00 1.08
N SER A 117 23.34 -0.18 0.85
CA SER A 117 22.24 0.03 1.77
C SER A 117 20.98 -0.71 1.32
N GLN A 118 20.07 -0.92 2.28
CA GLN A 118 18.75 -1.47 2.05
C GLN A 118 17.70 -0.54 2.64
N ILE A 119 16.59 -0.37 1.91
CA ILE A 119 15.39 0.31 2.37
C ILE A 119 14.26 -0.70 2.37
N ASP A 120 13.71 -0.96 3.57
CA ASP A 120 12.61 -1.88 3.77
C ASP A 120 11.29 -1.10 3.92
N VAL A 121 10.35 -1.32 3.00
CA VAL A 121 9.05 -0.66 2.97
C VAL A 121 7.96 -1.68 3.26
N TYR A 122 7.24 -1.48 4.35
CA TYR A 122 6.10 -2.30 4.76
C TYR A 122 4.80 -1.54 4.57
N VAL A 123 3.86 -2.15 3.85
CA VAL A 123 2.52 -1.61 3.64
C VAL A 123 1.50 -2.61 4.16
N GLU A 124 0.73 -2.21 5.16
CA GLU A 124 -0.33 -2.99 5.77
C GLU A 124 -1.69 -2.34 5.51
N VAL A 125 -2.63 -3.12 4.98
CA VAL A 125 -4.00 -2.64 4.78
C VAL A 125 -4.90 -3.14 5.89
N LEU A 126 -5.39 -2.20 6.71
CA LEU A 126 -6.24 -2.47 7.86
C LEU A 126 -7.71 -2.62 7.48
N HIS A 127 -8.17 -1.85 6.48
CA HIS A 127 -9.54 -1.94 5.97
C HIS A 127 -9.56 -1.64 4.48
N ALA A 128 -10.29 -2.44 3.70
CA ALA A 128 -10.35 -2.35 2.25
C ALA A 128 -11.80 -2.13 1.79
N ASP A 129 -12.07 -0.93 1.28
CA ASP A 129 -13.40 -0.53 0.79
C ASP A 129 -13.33 -0.25 -0.73
N GLY A 130 -13.09 -1.29 -1.53
CA GLY A 130 -13.23 -1.23 -2.99
C GLY A 130 -12.25 -0.32 -3.76
N GLY A 131 -11.23 0.26 -3.12
CA GLY A 131 -10.17 1.01 -3.80
C GLY A 131 -9.10 0.13 -4.47
N LYS A 132 -9.18 -1.20 -4.27
CA LYS A 132 -8.27 -2.20 -4.82
C LYS A 132 -9.00 -3.03 -5.88
N THR A 133 -9.21 -2.48 -7.05
CA THR A 133 -9.70 -3.27 -8.18
C THR A 133 -8.49 -3.82 -8.91
N VAL A 134 -8.00 -4.97 -8.45
CA VAL A 134 -7.20 -5.87 -9.28
C VAL A 134 -7.99 -7.17 -9.34
N GLU A 135 -9.01 -7.16 -10.20
CA GLU A 135 -9.61 -8.38 -10.72
C GLU A 135 -8.62 -9.04 -11.68
#